data_AF-A0A4Z2EX63-F1
#
_entry.id   AF-A0A4Z2EX63-F1
#
_cell.length_a   1.000
_cell.length_b   1.000
_cell.length_c   1.000
_cell.angle_alpha   90.00
_cell.angle_beta   90.00
_cell.angle_gamma   90.00
#
_symmetry.space_group_name_H-M   'P 1'
#
loop_
_entity.id
_entity.type
_entity.pdbx_description
1 polymer ?
#
loop_
_entity_poly.entity_id
_entity_poly.type
_entity_poly.pdbx_seq_one_letter_code
_entity_poly.pdbx_strand_id
1 'polypeptide(L)'
;MYLLLTVYSMRRHTSKMHYKEDDLVKRTLFINGISKYAEETQIKQHFEQAYENCTVLEARICYNVARLMSLNSERKKTERSKKFFTDLMVKEHVPTMINPKPCGHLCCCAITGCEEVTGLSPR
;
A
#
# COMPACT_ATOMS: atom_id res chain seq x y z
N MET A 1 2.03 34.48 -16.93
CA MET A 1 2.99 33.40 -17.24
C MET A 1 2.63 32.07 -16.57
N TYR A 2 2.45 32.01 -15.25
CA TYR A 2 2.17 30.74 -14.54
C TYR A 2 0.87 30.03 -14.97
N LEU A 3 -0.22 30.77 -15.20
CA LEU A 3 -1.50 30.19 -15.63
C LEU A 3 -1.41 29.47 -16.98
N LEU A 4 -0.68 30.06 -17.94
CA LEU A 4 -0.47 29.44 -19.26
C LEU A 4 0.36 28.16 -19.16
N LEU A 5 1.37 28.16 -18.27
CA LEU A 5 2.21 26.99 -18.02
C LEU A 5 1.44 25.86 -17.34
N THR A 6 0.58 26.18 -16.37
CA THR A 6 -0.30 25.21 -15.71
C THR A 6 -1.31 24.62 -16.69
N VAL A 7 -1.97 25.45 -17.51
CA VAL A 7 -2.91 24.98 -18.54
C VAL A 7 -2.22 24.07 -19.55
N TYR A 8 -1.02 24.44 -20.02
CA TYR A 8 -0.26 23.62 -20.95
C TYR A 8 0.18 22.29 -20.31
N SER A 9 0.67 22.33 -19.07
CA SER A 9 1.09 21.14 -18.33
C SER A 9 -0.09 20.20 -18.08
N MET A 10 -1.23 20.74 -17.65
CA MET A 10 -2.45 19.95 -17.44
C MET A 10 -2.93 19.33 -18.75
N ARG A 11 -2.99 20.08 -19.86
CA ARG A 11 -3.36 19.56 -21.19
C ARG A 11 -2.44 18.46 -21.67
N ARG A 12 -1.12 18.61 -21.51
CA ARG A 12 -0.12 17.61 -21.91
C ARG A 12 -0.16 16.37 -21.02
N HIS A 13 -0.48 16.51 -19.74
CA HIS A 13 -0.69 15.38 -18.84
C HIS A 13 -1.98 14.64 -19.16
N THR A 14 -3.09 15.34 -19.40
CA THR A 14 -4.37 14.70 -19.77
C THR A 14 -4.31 14.06 -21.15
N SER A 15 -3.58 14.63 -22.13
CA SER A 15 -3.44 14.00 -23.46
C SER A 15 -2.60 12.71 -23.45
N LYS A 16 -1.72 12.55 -22.47
CA LYS A 16 -0.95 11.32 -22.22
C LYS A 16 -1.64 10.37 -21.24
N MET A 17 -2.76 10.78 -20.68
CA MET A 17 -3.67 9.89 -19.97
C MET A 17 -4.33 9.04 -21.04
N HIS A 18 -3.64 7.98 -21.45
CA HIS A 18 -4.17 6.97 -22.34
C HIS A 18 -5.42 6.43 -21.63
N TYR A 19 -6.59 6.91 -22.05
CA TYR A 19 -7.84 6.25 -21.72
C TYR A 19 -7.75 4.91 -22.44
N LYS A 20 -7.24 3.91 -21.73
CA LYS A 20 -7.58 2.54 -22.07
C LYS A 20 -9.08 2.52 -21.83
N GLU A 21 -9.86 2.44 -22.90
CA GLU A 21 -11.12 1.75 -22.79
C GLU A 21 -10.74 0.40 -22.18
N ASP A 22 -10.94 0.24 -20.87
CA ASP A 22 -10.90 -1.07 -20.18
C ASP A 22 -12.12 -1.86 -20.67
N ASP A 23 -12.23 -2.02 -22.00
CA ASP A 23 -13.38 -2.57 -22.74
C ASP A 23 -13.28 -4.09 -22.87
N LEU A 24 -12.33 -4.70 -22.17
CA LEU A 24 -12.51 -6.05 -21.68
C LEU A 24 -13.38 -5.95 -20.43
N VAL A 25 -14.68 -5.77 -20.65
CA VAL A 25 -15.79 -5.97 -19.72
C VAL A 25 -15.32 -6.86 -18.58
N LYS A 26 -14.99 -6.26 -17.43
CA LYS A 26 -14.54 -7.03 -16.26
C LYS A 26 -15.71 -7.95 -15.90
N ARG A 27 -15.66 -9.22 -16.35
CA ARG A 27 -16.63 -10.28 -16.03
C ARG A 27 -16.55 -10.70 -14.55
N THR A 28 -15.97 -9.84 -13.71
CA THR A 28 -15.79 -10.02 -12.28
C THR A 28 -16.59 -8.93 -11.59
N LEU A 29 -17.61 -9.34 -10.85
CA LEU A 29 -18.44 -8.43 -10.08
C LEU A 29 -17.94 -8.38 -8.64
N PHE A 30 -17.92 -7.18 -8.06
CA PHE A 30 -17.72 -7.00 -6.64
C PHE A 30 -19.08 -6.78 -5.97
N ILE A 31 -19.49 -7.71 -5.12
CA ILE A 31 -20.82 -7.76 -4.54
C ILE A 31 -20.72 -7.57 -3.03
N ASN A 32 -21.51 -6.63 -2.51
CA ASN A 32 -21.63 -6.36 -1.08
C ASN A 32 -22.92 -6.94 -0.51
N GLY A 33 -22.98 -7.11 0.82
CA GLY A 33 -24.20 -7.54 1.51
C GLY A 33 -24.45 -9.06 1.51
N ILE A 34 -23.44 -9.86 1.20
CA ILE A 34 -23.51 -11.33 1.30
C ILE A 34 -23.44 -11.75 2.79
N SER A 35 -24.13 -12.83 3.14
CA SER A 35 -24.07 -13.42 4.48
C SER A 35 -22.63 -13.78 4.87
N LYS A 36 -22.25 -13.48 6.13
CA LYS A 36 -20.90 -13.74 6.66
C LYS A 36 -20.50 -15.23 6.68
N TYR A 37 -21.50 -16.11 6.63
CA TYR A 37 -21.33 -17.57 6.70
C TYR A 37 -21.62 -18.26 5.37
N ALA A 38 -21.84 -17.50 4.29
CA ALA A 38 -22.05 -18.07 2.98
C ALA A 38 -20.74 -18.67 2.46
N GLU A 39 -20.79 -19.89 1.96
CA GLU A 39 -19.66 -20.52 1.26
C GLU A 39 -19.65 -20.13 -0.22
N GLU A 40 -18.47 -20.22 -0.85
CA GLU A 40 -18.29 -19.89 -2.27
C GLU A 40 -19.21 -20.71 -3.19
N THR A 41 -19.45 -21.98 -2.83
CA THR A 41 -20.37 -22.89 -3.53
C THR A 41 -21.81 -22.39 -3.51
N GLN A 42 -22.27 -21.89 -2.35
CA GLN A 42 -23.62 -21.35 -2.18
C GLN A 42 -23.81 -20.06 -2.97
N ILE A 43 -22.78 -19.19 -2.98
CA ILE A 43 -22.79 -17.94 -3.76
C ILE A 43 -22.89 -18.28 -5.25
N LYS A 44 -22.06 -19.20 -5.73
CA LYS A 44 -22.08 -19.65 -7.13
C LYS A 44 -23.46 -20.19 -7.53
N GLN A 45 -23.99 -21.13 -6.76
CA GLN A 45 -25.29 -21.74 -7.03
C GLN A 45 -26.43 -20.71 -7.03
N HIS A 46 -26.41 -19.75 -6.09
CA HIS A 46 -27.41 -18.70 -6.03
C HIS A 46 -27.48 -17.87 -7.33
N PHE A 47 -26.33 -17.48 -7.88
CA PHE A 47 -26.28 -16.70 -9.12
C PHE A 47 -26.64 -17.52 -10.36
N GLU A 48 -26.23 -18.79 -10.43
CA GLU A 48 -26.60 -19.68 -11.54
C GLU A 48 -28.11 -20.01 -11.53
N GLN A 49 -28.72 -20.15 -10.35
CA GLN A 49 -30.18 -20.36 -10.22
C GLN A 49 -30.99 -19.09 -10.50
N ALA A 50 -30.47 -17.91 -10.13
CA ALA A 50 -31.15 -16.64 -10.36
C ALA A 50 -31.13 -16.21 -11.83
N TYR A 51 -30.15 -16.67 -12.61
CA TYR A 51 -29.94 -16.25 -13.99
C TYR A 51 -29.61 -17.44 -14.90
N GLU A 52 -30.61 -17.93 -15.63
CA GLU A 52 -30.52 -19.15 -16.47
C GLU A 52 -29.41 -19.11 -17.54
N ASN A 53 -29.00 -17.92 -18.00
CA ASN A 53 -27.95 -17.73 -19.00
C ASN A 53 -26.59 -17.31 -18.40
N CYS A 54 -26.41 -17.41 -17.09
CA CYS A 54 -25.18 -17.00 -16.40
C CYS A 54 -24.35 -18.23 -15.98
N THR A 55 -23.09 -18.27 -16.38
CA THR A 55 -22.12 -19.25 -15.88
C THR A 55 -21.13 -18.56 -14.93
N VAL A 56 -21.12 -18.95 -13.66
CA VAL A 56 -20.21 -18.37 -12.67
C VAL A 56 -18.90 -19.16 -12.69
N LEU A 57 -17.85 -18.54 -13.19
CA LEU A 57 -16.52 -19.16 -13.28
C LEU A 57 -15.91 -19.38 -11.90
N GLU A 58 -15.96 -18.36 -11.06
CA GLU A 58 -15.32 -18.35 -9.75
C GLU A 58 -16.05 -17.40 -8.81
N ALA A 59 -16.23 -17.82 -7.55
CA ALA A 59 -16.69 -16.97 -6.46
C ALA A 59 -15.58 -16.93 -5.40
N ARG A 60 -15.21 -15.73 -4.95
CA ARG A 60 -14.22 -15.55 -3.88
C ARG A 60 -14.76 -14.67 -2.78
N ILE A 61 -14.62 -15.13 -1.54
CA ILE A 61 -15.00 -14.33 -0.38
C ILE A 61 -13.92 -13.27 -0.11
N CYS A 62 -14.35 -12.02 0.02
CA CYS A 62 -13.47 -10.90 0.35
C CYS A 62 -13.47 -10.63 1.85
N TYR A 63 -12.28 -10.53 2.44
CA TYR A 63 -12.10 -10.25 3.87
C TYR A 63 -11.56 -8.83 4.09
N ASN A 64 -11.85 -8.25 5.26
CA ASN A 64 -11.24 -6.99 5.66
C ASN A 64 -9.76 -7.21 5.99
N VAL A 65 -8.90 -6.90 5.02
CA VAL A 65 -7.44 -7.00 5.13
C VAL A 65 -6.76 -5.66 5.42
N ALA A 66 -7.50 -4.61 5.80
CA ALA A 66 -6.93 -3.26 5.97
C ALA A 66 -5.78 -3.24 7.00
N ARG A 67 -5.97 -3.89 8.16
CA ARG A 67 -4.93 -4.02 9.19
C ARG A 67 -3.75 -4.87 8.73
N LEU A 68 -4.01 -5.93 7.97
CA LEU A 68 -2.94 -6.76 7.42
C LEU A 68 -2.08 -5.96 6.42
N MET A 69 -2.73 -5.17 5.57
CA MET A 69 -2.06 -4.29 4.61
C MET A 69 -1.23 -3.21 5.30
N SER A 70 -1.76 -2.57 6.36
CA SER A 70 -1.02 -1.57 7.13
C SER A 70 0.24 -2.16 7.77
N LEU A 71 0.10 -3.30 8.46
CA LEU A 71 1.23 -4.00 9.09
C LEU A 71 2.27 -4.46 8.07
N ASN A 72 1.85 -4.95 6.89
CA ASN A 72 2.78 -5.34 5.84
C ASN A 72 3.53 -4.13 5.25
N SER A 73 2.88 -2.97 5.16
CA SER A 73 3.52 -1.72 4.74
C SER A 73 4.59 -1.27 5.76
N GLU A 74 4.24 -1.26 7.05
CA GLU A 74 5.17 -0.96 8.13
C GLU A 74 6.36 -1.93 8.16
N ARG A 75 6.09 -3.24 8.03
CA ARG A 75 7.13 -4.27 7.95
C ARG A 75 8.10 -4.00 6.80
N LYS A 76 7.60 -3.72 5.60
CA LYS A 76 8.44 -3.40 4.42
C LYS A 76 9.27 -2.13 4.63
N LYS A 77 8.73 -1.12 5.31
CA LYS A 77 9.45 0.12 5.66
C LYS A 77 10.59 -0.20 6.63
N THR A 78 10.31 -0.95 7.69
CA THR A 78 11.32 -1.37 8.68
C THR A 78 12.39 -2.26 8.05
N GLU A 79 12.01 -3.18 7.16
CA GLU A 79 12.94 -4.07 6.44
C GLU A 79 13.93 -3.28 5.56
N ARG A 80 13.44 -2.28 4.82
CA ARG A 80 14.31 -1.38 4.03
C ARG A 80 15.25 -0.58 4.91
N SER A 81 14.73 -0.02 6.01
CA SER A 81 15.54 0.75 6.97
C SER A 81 16.63 -0.12 7.59
N LYS A 82 16.28 -1.32 8.06
CA LYS A 82 17.22 -2.27 8.65
C LYS A 82 18.31 -2.66 7.65
N LYS A 83 17.92 -2.97 6.41
CA LYS A 83 18.88 -3.30 5.35
C LYS A 83 19.87 -2.16 5.13
N PHE A 84 19.38 -0.94 4.98
CA PHE A 84 20.23 0.24 4.80
C PHE A 84 21.27 0.41 5.91
N PHE A 85 20.85 0.35 7.18
CA PHE A 85 21.80 0.48 8.31
C PHE A 85 22.72 -0.73 8.45
N THR A 86 22.28 -1.93 8.07
CA THR A 86 23.15 -3.11 8.04
C THR A 86 24.22 -2.98 6.97
N ASP A 87 23.85 -2.53 5.76
CA ASP A 87 24.79 -2.33 4.66
C ASP A 87 25.81 -1.22 5.00
N LEU A 88 25.37 -0.15 5.67
CA LEU A 88 26.26 0.90 6.19
C LEU A 88 27.24 0.37 7.24
N MET A 89 26.76 -0.45 8.18
CA MET A 89 27.59 -1.09 9.19
C MET A 89 28.70 -1.94 8.59
N VAL A 90 28.37 -2.73 7.57
CA VAL A 90 29.34 -3.58 6.86
C VAL A 90 30.38 -2.72 6.14
N LYS A 91 29.98 -1.58 5.59
CA LYS A 91 30.88 -0.67 4.85
C LYS A 91 31.82 0.12 5.77
N GLU A 92 31.26 0.80 6.77
CA GLU A 92 31.98 1.76 7.60
C GLU A 92 32.55 1.14 8.88
N HIS A 93 32.16 -0.09 9.22
CA HIS A 93 32.55 -0.81 10.45
C HIS A 93 32.18 -0.09 11.76
N VAL A 94 31.32 0.93 11.70
CA VAL A 94 30.90 1.74 12.86
C VAL A 94 29.38 1.77 12.99
N PRO A 95 28.82 1.50 14.20
CA PRO A 95 27.41 1.73 14.56
C PRO A 95 26.89 3.09 14.12
N THR A 96 25.96 3.11 13.15
CA THR A 96 25.23 4.33 12.82
C THR A 96 24.23 4.62 13.94
N MET A 97 24.41 5.76 14.61
CA MET A 97 23.49 6.27 15.61
C MET A 97 22.48 7.21 14.95
N ILE A 98 21.21 7.09 15.32
CA ILE A 98 20.11 7.88 14.77
C ILE A 98 19.24 8.44 15.88
N ASN A 99 18.65 9.61 15.64
CA ASN A 99 17.61 10.17 16.50
C ASN A 99 16.23 9.80 15.91
N PRO A 100 15.47 8.89 16.54
CA PRO A 100 14.22 8.37 15.98
C PRO A 100 13.07 9.38 16.08
N LYS A 101 13.22 10.43 16.90
CA LYS A 101 12.20 11.43 17.15
C LYS A 101 12.30 12.60 16.17
N PRO A 102 11.17 13.24 15.82
CA PRO A 102 11.19 14.43 14.97
C PRO A 102 11.98 15.59 15.58
N CYS A 103 12.23 15.58 16.90
CA CYS A 103 13.15 16.53 17.56
C CYS A 103 14.56 16.49 16.93
N GLY A 104 15.03 15.34 16.45
CA GLY A 104 16.32 15.21 15.77
C GLY A 104 16.37 15.83 14.37
N HIS A 105 15.23 16.18 13.78
CA HIS A 105 15.18 16.94 12.52
C HIS A 105 15.24 18.46 12.75
N LEU A 106 14.93 18.93 13.97
CA LEU A 106 14.82 20.35 14.33
C LEU A 106 15.90 20.81 15.32
N CYS A 107 16.57 19.88 15.99
CA CYS A 107 17.53 20.18 17.06
C CYS A 107 18.63 19.12 17.15
N CYS A 108 19.89 19.55 17.23
CA CYS A 108 21.08 18.69 17.31
C CYS A 108 21.48 18.31 18.75
N CYS A 109 20.58 18.47 19.72
CA CYS A 109 20.94 18.33 21.13
C CYS A 109 20.67 16.91 21.66
N ALA A 110 21.67 16.31 22.30
CA ALA A 110 21.53 15.12 23.14
C ALA A 110 20.85 15.51 24.47
N ILE A 111 19.55 15.81 24.40
CA ILE A 111 18.73 16.11 25.57
C ILE A 111 18.04 14.86 26.09
N THR A 112 17.78 14.83 27.40
CA THR A 112 17.00 13.80 28.07
C THR A 112 15.65 13.64 27.37
N GLY A 113 15.39 12.47 26.79
CA GLY A 113 14.20 12.20 25.99
C GLY A 113 14.37 12.28 24.46
N CYS A 114 15.55 12.63 23.92
CA CYS A 114 15.90 12.50 22.50
C CYS A 114 17.24 11.77 22.34
N GLU A 115 17.36 10.62 23.01
CA GLU A 115 18.57 9.79 22.98
C GLU A 115 18.78 9.15 21.62
N GLU A 116 20.03 9.11 21.18
CA GLU A 116 20.39 8.39 19.97
C GLU A 116 20.26 6.88 20.19
N VAL A 117 19.71 6.20 19.19
CA VAL A 117 19.59 4.74 19.17
C VAL A 117 20.35 4.20 17.97
N THR A 118 20.80 2.96 18.05
CA THR A 118 21.44 2.30 16.92
C THR A 118 20.45 2.16 15.76
N GLY A 119 20.84 2.53 14.54
CA GLY A 119 20.02 2.40 13.33
C GLY A 119 19.64 0.96 12.98
N LEU A 120 20.34 -0.03 13.56
CA LEU A 120 19.98 -1.45 13.47
C LEU A 120 18.74 -1.83 14.29
N SER A 121 18.39 -1.04 15.31
CA SER A 121 17.24 -1.24 16.19
C SER A 121 16.64 0.11 16.64
N PRO A 122 15.99 0.85 15.72
CA PRO A 122 15.21 2.02 16.10
C PRO A 122 14.04 1.55 16.99
N ARG A 123 13.94 2.12 18.20
CA ARG A 123 12.80 1.90 19.10
C ARG A 123 11.58 2.72 18.67
#